data_AF-Q84EF2-F1
#
_entry.id   AF-Q84EF2-F1
#
_cell.length_a   1.000
_cell.length_b   1.000
_cell.length_c   1.000
_cell.angle_alpha   90.00
_cell.angle_beta   90.00
_cell.angle_gamma   90.00
#
_symmetry.space_group_name_H-M   'P 1'
#
loop_
_entity.id
_entity.type
_entity.pdbx_description
1 polymer ?
#
loop_
_entity_poly.entity_id
_entity_poly.type
_entity_poly.pdbx_seq_one_letter_code
_entity_poly.pdbx_strand_id
1 'polypeptide(L)'
;IEAAVATAVEALKAQASPVSNKAEIAQVAAVSSRSEKVGEYISEAMERVGTDGVITIEESRGMETELDVVEGMQFDRGYLSQYMVTDNEKMVAELENPFVLITDKK
;
A
#
# COMPACT_ATOMS: atom_id res chain seq x y z
N ILE A 1 21.89 -13.89 21.98
CA ILE A 1 21.25 -12.71 21.35
C ILE A 1 19.97 -13.14 20.62
N GLU A 2 20.03 -14.13 19.73
CA GLU A 2 18.85 -14.66 19.01
C GLU A 2 17.69 -15.07 19.93
N ALA A 3 17.96 -15.79 21.02
CA ALA A 3 16.90 -16.16 21.99
C ALA A 3 16.23 -14.94 22.64
N ALA A 4 16.99 -13.89 22.95
CA ALA A 4 16.45 -12.65 23.52
C ALA A 4 15.61 -11.86 22.50
N VAL A 5 16.03 -11.85 21.23
CA VAL A 5 15.26 -11.25 20.13
C VAL A 5 13.95 -12.02 19.90
N ALA A 6 13.98 -13.34 19.93
CA ALA A 6 12.79 -14.17 19.78
C ALA A 6 11.75 -13.89 20.88
N THR A 7 12.17 -13.87 22.14
CA THR A 7 11.29 -13.55 23.27
C THR A 7 10.71 -12.12 23.17
N ALA A 8 11.52 -11.16 22.72
CA ALA A 8 11.04 -9.78 22.51
C ALA A 8 9.99 -9.70 21.39
N VAL A 9 10.18 -10.42 20.29
CA VAL A 9 9.21 -10.47 19.17
C VAL A 9 7.91 -11.13 19.62
N GLU A 10 7.97 -12.20 20.40
CA GLU A 10 6.76 -12.85 20.94
C GLU A 10 5.98 -11.92 21.88
N ALA A 11 6.68 -11.21 22.76
CA ALA A 11 6.05 -10.24 23.66
C ALA A 11 5.38 -9.10 22.89
N LEU A 12 6.01 -8.58 21.83
CA LEU A 12 5.43 -7.55 20.97
C LEU A 12 4.19 -8.06 20.23
N LYS A 13 4.22 -9.30 19.71
CA LYS A 13 3.05 -9.92 19.07
C LYS A 13 1.89 -10.10 20.05
N ALA A 14 2.18 -10.46 21.30
CA ALA A 14 1.16 -10.61 22.33
C ALA A 14 0.54 -9.27 22.77
N GLN A 15 1.26 -8.16 22.63
CA GLN A 15 0.77 -6.80 22.91
C GLN A 15 0.11 -6.12 21.71
N ALA A 16 0.28 -6.65 20.50
CA ALA A 16 -0.27 -6.08 19.29
C ALA A 16 -1.80 -6.09 19.35
N SER A 17 -2.42 -4.92 19.18
CA SER A 17 -3.87 -4.79 19.06
C SER A 17 -4.24 -4.82 17.57
N PRO A 18 -4.96 -5.84 17.09
CA PRO A 18 -5.41 -5.87 15.70
C PRO A 18 -6.46 -4.78 15.48
N VAL A 19 -6.26 -4.01 14.42
CA VAL A 19 -7.19 -2.96 13.98
C VAL A 19 -8.15 -3.59 12.98
N SER A 20 -9.45 -3.51 13.23
CA SER A 20 -10.43 -4.18 12.35
C SER A 20 -11.69 -3.37 12.08
N ASN A 21 -11.90 -2.26 12.78
CA ASN A 21 -13.03 -1.37 12.50
C ASN A 21 -12.58 -0.13 11.73
N LYS A 22 -13.49 0.41 10.90
CA LYS A 22 -13.24 1.61 10.08
C LYS A 22 -12.81 2.81 10.93
N ALA A 23 -13.41 2.97 12.11
CA ALA A 23 -13.14 4.09 13.01
C ALA A 23 -11.71 4.09 13.55
N GLU A 24 -11.18 2.94 13.94
CA GLU A 24 -9.80 2.77 14.40
C GLU A 24 -8.82 2.95 13.23
N ILE A 25 -9.15 2.44 12.03
CA ILE A 25 -8.34 2.69 10.82
C ILE A 25 -8.26 4.19 10.55
N ALA A 26 -9.39 4.90 10.58
CA ALA A 26 -9.44 6.36 10.41
C ALA A 26 -8.62 7.08 11.49
N GLN A 27 -8.72 6.65 12.74
CA GLN A 27 -7.99 7.26 13.86
C GLN A 27 -6.48 7.06 13.72
N VAL A 28 -6.02 5.84 13.44
CA VAL A 28 -4.59 5.55 13.24
C VAL A 28 -4.07 6.33 12.03
N ALA A 29 -4.81 6.32 10.92
CA ALA A 29 -4.45 7.06 9.72
C ALA A 29 -4.40 8.58 9.96
N ALA A 30 -5.34 9.14 10.74
CA ALA A 30 -5.37 10.55 11.10
C ALA A 30 -4.18 10.93 12.01
N VAL A 31 -3.83 10.09 12.98
CA VAL A 31 -2.66 10.30 13.85
C VAL A 31 -1.36 10.23 13.02
N SER A 32 -1.23 9.27 12.12
CA SER A 32 -0.05 9.11 11.26
C SER A 32 0.11 10.24 10.24
N SER A 33 -0.98 10.68 9.62
CA SER A 33 -0.98 11.77 8.63
C SER A 33 -1.07 13.17 9.24
N ARG A 34 -1.35 13.29 10.54
CA ARG A 34 -1.67 14.54 11.26
C ARG A 34 -2.84 15.31 10.63
N SER A 35 -3.79 14.60 10.03
CA SER A 35 -4.95 15.19 9.35
C SER A 35 -6.16 14.27 9.46
N GLU A 36 -7.23 14.75 10.11
CA GLU A 36 -8.49 13.99 10.23
C GLU A 36 -9.09 13.68 8.86
N LYS A 37 -9.08 14.67 7.96
CA LYS A 37 -9.64 14.52 6.61
C LYS A 37 -8.93 13.45 5.78
N VAL A 38 -7.61 13.31 5.93
CA VAL A 38 -6.84 12.24 5.27
C VAL A 38 -7.14 10.88 5.89
N GLY A 39 -7.32 10.81 7.21
CA GLY A 39 -7.75 9.59 7.89
C GLY A 39 -9.12 9.09 7.42
N GLU A 40 -10.06 10.01 7.20
CA GLU A 40 -11.37 9.70 6.63
C GLU A 40 -11.25 9.07 5.24
N TYR A 41 -10.52 9.71 4.32
CA TYR A 41 -10.31 9.19 2.96
C TYR A 41 -9.63 7.82 2.95
N ILE A 42 -8.60 7.60 3.79
CA ILE A 42 -7.92 6.31 3.88
C ILE A 42 -8.88 5.23 4.39
N SER A 43 -9.71 5.55 5.39
CA SER A 43 -10.68 4.60 5.93
C SER A 43 -11.74 4.20 4.90
N GLU A 44 -12.18 5.14 4.06
CA GLU A 44 -13.13 4.89 2.97
C GLU A 44 -12.51 4.08 1.85
N ALA A 45 -11.26 4.37 1.48
CA ALA A 45 -10.49 3.60 0.51
C ALA A 45 -10.31 2.15 0.98
N MET A 46 -9.90 1.94 2.24
CA MET A 46 -9.72 0.61 2.83
C MET A 46 -11.03 -0.20 2.88
N GLU A 47 -12.17 0.44 3.13
CA GLU A 47 -13.48 -0.23 3.14
C GLU A 47 -13.90 -0.69 1.73
N ARG A 48 -13.56 0.08 0.70
CA ARG A 48 -13.85 -0.25 -0.71
C ARG A 48 -12.92 -1.30 -1.29
N VAL A 49 -11.64 -1.25 -0.93
CA VAL A 49 -10.56 -2.06 -1.51
C VAL A 49 -10.33 -3.37 -0.73
N GLY A 50 -10.71 -3.42 0.55
CA GLY A 50 -10.49 -4.55 1.45
C GLY A 50 -9.07 -4.59 2.03
N THR A 51 -8.81 -5.54 2.93
CA THR A 51 -7.53 -5.64 3.67
C THR A 51 -6.31 -5.93 2.82
N ASP A 52 -6.49 -6.59 1.68
CA ASP A 52 -5.40 -7.05 0.81
C ASP A 52 -5.19 -6.19 -0.43
N GLY A 53 -6.02 -5.17 -0.63
CA GLY A 53 -5.91 -4.35 -1.82
C GLY A 53 -4.96 -3.16 -1.65
N VAL A 54 -4.54 -2.63 -2.79
CA VAL A 54 -3.43 -1.67 -2.88
C VAL A 54 -4.01 -0.28 -3.09
N ILE A 55 -3.54 0.68 -2.28
CA ILE A 55 -3.93 2.08 -2.42
C ILE A 55 -2.76 2.82 -3.07
N THR A 56 -3.00 3.37 -4.25
CA THR A 56 -2.05 4.22 -4.97
C THR A 56 -2.50 5.68 -4.87
N ILE A 57 -1.56 6.59 -4.71
CA ILE A 57 -1.83 8.03 -4.67
C ILE A 57 -1.29 8.65 -5.96
N GLU A 58 -2.16 9.29 -6.73
CA GLU A 58 -1.79 10.04 -7.93
C GLU A 58 -1.97 11.54 -7.68
N GLU A 59 -1.00 12.35 -8.12
CA GLU A 59 -1.07 13.80 -8.02
C GLU A 59 -1.92 14.36 -9.18
N SER A 60 -3.19 14.65 -8.89
CA SER A 60 -4.10 15.29 -9.84
C SER A 60 -3.98 16.82 -9.80
N ARG A 61 -4.17 17.47 -10.95
CA ARG A 61 -4.26 18.94 -11.06
C ARG A 61 -5.62 19.50 -10.61
N GLY A 62 -6.56 18.64 -10.21
CA GLY A 62 -7.87 19.01 -9.70
C GLY A 62 -7.79 19.63 -8.30
N MET A 63 -8.80 20.42 -7.93
CA MET A 63 -8.92 20.98 -6.56
C MET A 63 -9.55 19.98 -5.57
N GLU A 64 -10.21 18.94 -6.07
CA GLU A 64 -10.91 17.93 -5.27
C GLU A 64 -10.12 16.62 -5.22
N THR A 65 -10.19 15.94 -4.07
CA THR A 65 -9.63 14.60 -3.89
C THR A 65 -10.66 13.59 -4.33
N GLU A 66 -10.37 12.85 -5.39
CA GLU A 66 -11.22 11.78 -5.92
C GLU A 66 -10.70 10.42 -5.46
N LEU A 67 -11.63 9.47 -5.24
CA LEU A 67 -11.33 8.09 -4.87
C LEU A 67 -11.91 7.16 -5.94
N ASP A 68 -11.04 6.65 -6.79
CA ASP A 68 -11.38 5.68 -7.81
C ASP A 68 -10.88 4.28 -7.43
N VAL A 69 -11.74 3.28 -7.65
CA VAL A 69 -11.39 1.88 -7.48
C VAL A 69 -11.19 1.28 -8.86
N VAL A 70 -9.96 0.86 -9.16
CA VAL A 70 -9.62 0.21 -10.43
C VAL A 70 -9.38 -1.26 -10.18
N GLU A 71 -9.98 -2.12 -11.02
CA GLU A 71 -9.71 -3.55 -11.02
C GLU A 71 -8.28 -3.79 -11.54
N GLY A 72 -7.35 -4.06 -10.62
CA GLY A 72 -5.95 -4.32 -10.90
C GLY A 72 -5.45 -5.59 -10.21
N MET A 73 -4.24 -6.02 -10.56
CA MET A 73 -3.58 -7.18 -9.96
C MET A 73 -2.11 -6.84 -9.69
N GLN A 74 -1.64 -7.18 -8.49
CA GLN A 74 -0.25 -7.06 -8.10
C GLN A 74 0.39 -8.45 -8.02
N PHE A 75 1.67 -8.53 -8.38
CA PHE A 75 2.51 -9.70 -8.17
C PHE A 75 3.66 -9.36 -7.21
N ASP A 76 4.10 -10.32 -6.39
CA ASP A 76 5.22 -10.14 -5.46
C ASP A 76 6.61 -10.09 -6.15
N ARG A 77 6.65 -10.18 -7.49
CA ARG A 77 7.90 -10.15 -8.27
C ARG A 77 8.12 -8.78 -8.91
N GLY A 78 9.31 -8.23 -8.66
CA GLY A 78 9.77 -6.99 -9.28
C GLY A 78 10.42 -7.17 -10.66
N TYR A 79 10.97 -6.07 -11.18
CA TYR A 79 11.74 -6.05 -12.43
C TYR A 79 13.04 -6.85 -12.33
N LEU A 80 13.46 -7.46 -13.44
CA LEU A 80 14.66 -8.30 -13.49
C LEU A 80 15.97 -7.48 -13.43
N SER A 81 15.95 -6.25 -13.95
CA SER A 81 17.12 -5.38 -14.04
C SER A 81 16.75 -3.94 -13.74
N GLN A 82 17.67 -3.20 -13.11
CA GLN A 82 17.51 -1.77 -12.84
C GLN A 82 17.39 -0.94 -14.12
N TYR A 83 17.82 -1.44 -15.28
CA TYR A 83 17.61 -0.77 -16.57
C TYR A 83 16.13 -0.70 -17.00
N MET A 84 15.23 -1.40 -16.30
CA MET A 84 13.78 -1.33 -16.53
C MET A 84 13.10 -0.19 -15.78
N VAL A 85 13.84 0.55 -14.93
CA VAL A 85 13.33 1.71 -14.18
C VAL A 85 13.14 2.88 -15.13
N THR A 86 11.94 3.49 -15.11
CA THR A 86 11.62 4.69 -15.91
C THR A 86 11.77 5.96 -15.10
N ASP A 87 11.42 5.93 -13.81
CA ASP A 87 11.67 7.00 -12.84
C ASP A 87 12.84 6.60 -11.92
N ASN A 88 14.00 7.20 -12.17
CA ASN A 88 15.23 6.91 -11.42
C ASN A 88 15.25 7.52 -10.00
N GLU A 89 14.41 8.52 -9.72
CA GLU A 89 14.34 9.11 -8.37
C GLU A 89 13.50 8.23 -7.44
N LYS A 90 12.36 7.75 -7.94
CA LYS A 90 11.46 6.85 -7.20
C LYS A 90 11.85 5.38 -7.31
N MET A 91 12.76 5.03 -8.23
CA MET A 91 13.18 3.65 -8.54
C MET A 91 12.00 2.75 -8.96
N VAL A 92 11.09 3.30 -9.76
CA VAL A 92 9.86 2.61 -10.26
C VAL A 92 9.83 2.53 -11.79
N ALA A 93 9.13 1.51 -12.29
CA ALA A 93 8.87 1.32 -13.71
C ALA A 93 7.39 1.63 -13.99
N GLU A 94 7.11 2.86 -14.41
CA GLU A 94 5.78 3.32 -14.81
C GLU A 94 5.67 3.29 -16.35
N LEU A 95 4.62 2.63 -16.86
CA LEU A 95 4.36 2.44 -18.29
C LEU A 95 2.89 2.70 -18.58
N GLU A 96 2.59 3.56 -19.56
CA GLU A 96 1.22 3.83 -20.02
C GLU A 96 0.80 2.86 -21.14
N ASN A 97 -0.35 2.22 -20.99
CA ASN A 97 -0.92 1.27 -21.96
C ASN A 97 0.08 0.22 -22.50
N PRO A 98 0.81 -0.52 -21.63
CA PRO A 98 1.79 -1.49 -22.09
C PRO A 98 1.13 -2.76 -22.64
N PHE A 99 1.81 -3.43 -23.58
CA PHE A 99 1.48 -4.81 -23.93
C PHE A 99 2.02 -5.76 -22.86
N VAL A 100 1.16 -6.64 -22.34
CA VAL A 100 1.53 -7.64 -21.33
C VAL A 100 1.68 -9.02 -21.99
N LEU A 101 2.83 -9.65 -21.81
CA LEU A 101 3.10 -11.01 -22.25
C LEU A 101 3.41 -11.89 -21.04
N ILE A 102 2.68 -13.00 -20.90
CA ILE A 102 2.88 -13.99 -19.84
C ILE A 102 3.20 -15.33 -20.50
N THR A 103 4.28 -15.98 -20.08
CA THR A 103 4.66 -17.32 -20.53
C THR A 103 5.06 -18.18 -19.34
N ASP A 104 4.75 -19.48 -19.42
CA ASP A 104 5.08 -20.50 -18.43
C ASP A 104 6.47 -21.12 -18.64
N LYS A 105 7.10 -20.82 -19.78
CA LYS A 105 8.45 -21.29 -20.11
C LYS A 105 9.49 -20.32 -19.59
N LYS A 106 10.48 -20.89 -18.90
CA LYS A 106 11.65 -20.17 -18.39
C LYS A 106 12.61 -19.77 -19.50
#